data_AF-A0A9W4JQ72-F1
#
_entry.id   AF-A0A9W4JQ72-F1
#
_cell.length_a   1.000
_cell.length_b   1.000
_cell.length_c   1.000
_cell.angle_alpha   90.00
_cell.angle_beta   90.00
_cell.angle_gamma   90.00
#
_symmetry.space_group_name_H-M   'P 1'
#
loop_
_entity.id
_entity.type
_entity.pdbx_description
1 polymer ?
#
loop_
_entity_poly.entity_id
_entity_poly.type
_entity_poly.pdbx_seq_one_letter_code
_entity_poly.pdbx_strand_id
1 'polypeptide(L)'
;MNISVLHCVELLSCPSLLHRVLNILTDPLHAQTSVSMSPYSTFHAAEHFKYPDTFIPERWLSETDEFKDDNRAAFQPYSHGPQNCLGQHLANAEMRLILAKVLWNFDIELPVESLPWINQKSFSLWKRPALMVNLLRAGRIC
;
A
#
# COMPACT_ATOMS: atom_id res chain seq x y z
N MET A 1 0.42 -10.30 20.04
CA MET A 1 -0.57 -9.19 20.14
C MET A 1 -0.35 -8.31 18.91
N ASN A 2 -1.26 -8.48 17.93
CA ASN A 2 -1.48 -7.75 16.66
C ASN A 2 -0.32 -6.94 16.07
N ILE A 3 0.33 -7.51 15.03
CA ILE A 3 1.21 -6.79 14.10
C ILE A 3 0.60 -6.97 12.72
N SER A 4 -0.01 -5.91 12.21
CA SER A 4 -0.84 -6.01 11.02
C SER A 4 -0.91 -4.63 10.38
N VAL A 5 -0.01 -4.26 9.48
CA VAL A 5 -0.21 -3.06 8.62
C VAL A 5 0.43 -3.22 7.24
N LEU A 6 -0.35 -2.89 6.21
CA LEU A 6 0.03 -2.95 4.79
C LEU A 6 1.14 -1.94 4.46
N HIS A 7 2.16 -2.38 3.73
CA HIS A 7 3.22 -1.50 3.21
C HIS A 7 2.74 -0.78 1.93
N CYS A 8 2.55 0.53 2.06
CA CYS A 8 2.28 1.51 1.01
C CYS A 8 3.54 1.81 0.16
N VAL A 9 3.72 1.11 -0.96
CA VAL A 9 4.70 1.49 -1.98
C VAL A 9 4.25 2.83 -2.60
N GLU A 10 5.11 3.85 -2.50
CA GLU A 10 4.96 5.23 -3.01
C GLU A 10 4.15 6.19 -2.12
N LEU A 11 4.87 7.09 -1.46
CA LEU A 11 4.33 8.07 -0.51
C LEU A 11 4.25 9.50 -1.07
N LEU A 12 4.78 9.71 -2.27
CA LEU A 12 4.63 10.97 -3.00
C LEU A 12 4.23 10.60 -4.42
N SER A 13 2.93 10.67 -4.72
CA SER A 13 2.49 10.85 -6.10
C SER A 13 3.32 11.96 -6.72
N CYS A 14 3.86 11.75 -7.92
CA CYS A 14 4.70 12.74 -8.60
C CYS A 14 4.00 14.12 -8.55
N PRO A 15 4.62 15.16 -7.97
CA PRO A 15 3.95 16.44 -7.76
C PRO A 15 3.45 16.98 -9.10
N SER A 16 2.15 17.23 -9.17
CA SER A 16 1.50 17.73 -10.37
C SER A 16 1.58 19.25 -10.37
N LEU A 17 2.11 19.83 -11.45
CA LEU A 17 2.01 21.25 -11.69
C LEU A 17 0.63 21.57 -12.25
N LEU A 18 -0.10 22.45 -11.58
CA LEU A 18 -1.35 22.96 -12.11
C LEU A 18 -1.07 23.87 -13.32
N HIS A 19 -1.44 23.41 -14.50
CA HIS A 19 -1.35 24.19 -15.75
C HIS A 19 -2.46 25.25 -15.86
N ARG A 20 -3.51 25.18 -15.02
CA ARG A 20 -4.66 26.10 -14.99
C ARG A 20 -5.19 26.24 -13.56
N VAL A 21 -5.94 27.31 -13.30
CA VAL A 21 -6.64 27.50 -12.02
C VAL A 21 -7.67 26.38 -11.85
N LEU A 22 -7.58 25.66 -10.73
CA LEU A 22 -8.51 24.60 -10.33
C LEU A 22 -9.01 24.92 -8.92
N ASN A 23 -10.30 24.70 -8.68
CA ASN A 23 -10.87 24.84 -7.34
C ASN A 23 -10.82 23.47 -6.65
N ILE A 24 -10.14 23.40 -5.50
CA ILE A 24 -10.14 22.22 -4.62
C ILE A 24 -10.81 22.63 -3.31
N LEU A 25 -11.86 21.90 -2.92
CA LEU A 25 -12.59 21.96 -1.64
C LEU A 25 -13.26 23.28 -1.25
N THR A 26 -12.82 24.44 -1.75
CA THR A 26 -13.50 25.76 -1.83
C THR A 26 -12.54 26.89 -2.26
N ASP A 27 -11.22 26.64 -2.32
CA ASP A 27 -10.21 27.68 -2.55
C ASP A 27 -9.69 27.69 -4.00
N PRO A 28 -9.48 28.89 -4.60
CA PRO A 28 -8.84 29.01 -5.90
C PRO A 28 -7.33 28.76 -5.79
N LEU A 29 -6.83 27.75 -6.51
CA LEU A 29 -5.39 27.50 -6.63
C LEU A 29 -4.83 28.22 -7.86
N HIS A 30 -3.77 28.99 -7.67
CA HIS A 30 -3.09 29.68 -8.77
C HIS A 30 -2.34 28.69 -9.66
N ALA A 31 -2.21 29.03 -10.95
CA ALA A 31 -1.35 28.29 -11.87
C ALA A 31 0.07 28.16 -11.32
N GLN A 32 0.75 27.06 -11.64
CA GLN A 32 2.10 26.70 -11.16
C GLN A 32 2.16 26.32 -9.67
N THR A 33 1.03 26.10 -9.02
CA THR A 33 1.01 25.48 -7.68
C THR A 33 1.27 23.99 -7.83
N SER A 34 2.21 23.48 -7.03
CA SER A 34 2.52 22.05 -6.93
C SER A 34 1.55 21.40 -5.95
N VAL A 35 0.84 20.37 -6.41
CA VAL A 35 -0.07 19.57 -5.57
C VAL A 35 0.48 18.16 -5.48
N SER A 36 0.54 17.65 -4.25
CA SER A 36 0.85 16.25 -3.96
C SER A 36 -0.18 15.69 -2.99
N MET A 37 -0.42 14.40 -3.09
CA MET A 37 -1.21 13.65 -2.11
C MET A 37 -0.30 12.65 -1.40
N SER A 38 -0.66 12.32 -0.16
CA SER A 38 -0.02 11.25 0.63
C SER A 38 -0.89 9.99 0.52
N PRO A 39 -0.47 8.97 -0.24
CA PRO A 39 -1.19 7.70 -0.30
C PRO A 39 -1.30 7.04 1.07
N TYR A 40 -0.26 7.08 1.89
CA TYR A 40 -0.29 6.55 3.27
C TYR A 40 -1.40 7.19 4.10
N SER A 41 -1.51 8.52 4.11
CA SER A 41 -2.55 9.20 4.88
C SER A 41 -3.95 8.84 4.37
N THR A 42 -4.10 8.70 3.05
CA THR A 42 -5.38 8.30 2.43
C THR A 42 -5.76 6.86 2.80
N PHE A 43 -4.79 5.94 2.80
CA PHE A 43 -5.03 4.52 3.08
C PHE A 43 -5.24 4.25 4.56
N HIS A 44 -4.76 5.15 5.43
CA HIS A 44 -4.92 5.06 6.88
C HIS A 44 -6.04 5.96 7.44
N ALA A 45 -6.80 6.63 6.58
CA ALA A 45 -7.91 7.47 7.02
C ALA A 45 -9.09 6.61 7.49
N ALA A 46 -9.51 6.79 8.75
CA ALA A 46 -10.69 6.12 9.32
C ALA A 46 -12.00 6.50 8.60
N GLU A 47 -12.00 7.62 7.86
CA GLU A 47 -13.09 8.03 6.97
C GLU A 47 -13.25 7.14 5.73
N HIS A 48 -12.20 6.39 5.38
CA HIS A 48 -12.19 5.50 4.22
C HIS A 48 -12.17 4.03 4.60
N PHE A 49 -11.50 3.68 5.69
CA PHE A 49 -11.25 2.29 6.07
C PHE A 49 -11.54 2.04 7.54
N LYS A 50 -12.35 1.02 7.82
CA LYS A 50 -12.54 0.44 9.15
C LYS A 50 -11.26 -0.28 9.57
N TYR A 51 -10.77 0.00 10.77
CA TYR A 51 -9.51 -0.51 11.33
C TYR A 51 -8.31 -0.32 10.37
N PRO A 52 -8.00 0.93 9.99
CA PRO A 52 -7.01 1.22 8.94
C PRO A 52 -5.60 0.72 9.29
N ASP A 53 -5.26 0.72 10.58
CA ASP A 53 -3.97 0.27 11.10
C ASP A 53 -3.91 -1.24 11.36
N THR A 54 -4.87 -2.01 10.83
CA THR A 54 -4.89 -3.47 10.92
C THR A 54 -4.87 -4.11 9.53
N PHE A 55 -3.90 -5.00 9.30
CA PHE A 55 -3.80 -5.88 8.14
C PHE A 55 -4.93 -6.91 8.15
N ILE A 56 -5.97 -6.64 7.37
CA ILE A 56 -7.15 -7.48 7.21
C ILE A 56 -7.35 -7.75 5.70
N PRO A 57 -6.77 -8.83 5.14
CA PRO A 57 -6.94 -9.19 3.73
C PRO A 57 -8.41 -9.38 3.32
N GLU A 58 -9.22 -9.87 4.25
CA GLU A 58 -10.64 -10.19 4.06
C GLU A 58 -11.46 -8.96 3.68
N ARG A 59 -10.95 -7.75 3.93
CA ARG A 59 -11.59 -6.48 3.54
C ARG A 59 -11.76 -6.32 2.03
N TRP A 60 -10.98 -7.07 1.24
CA TRP A 60 -11.02 -7.05 -0.23
C TRP A 60 -11.90 -8.14 -0.83
N LEU A 61 -12.41 -9.04 0.00
CA LEU A 61 -13.32 -10.10 -0.42
C LEU A 61 -14.75 -9.55 -0.56
N SER A 62 -15.55 -10.19 -1.41
CA SER A 62 -16.95 -9.80 -1.68
C SER A 62 -17.95 -10.32 -0.65
N GLU A 63 -17.53 -11.25 0.22
CA GLU A 63 -18.42 -12.03 1.09
C GLU A 63 -18.47 -11.51 2.54
N THR A 64 -17.72 -10.46 2.87
CA THR A 64 -17.61 -9.92 4.22
C THR A 64 -18.45 -8.65 4.39
N ASP A 65 -19.62 -8.79 5.03
CA ASP A 65 -20.49 -7.65 5.38
C ASP A 65 -19.83 -6.63 6.31
N GLU A 66 -18.77 -7.03 7.02
CA GLU A 66 -18.08 -6.19 8.01
C GLU A 66 -17.37 -4.97 7.40
N PHE A 67 -16.90 -5.08 6.14
CA PHE A 67 -16.07 -4.08 5.45
C PHE A 67 -16.77 -3.52 4.20
N LYS A 68 -18.09 -3.67 4.12
CA LYS A 68 -18.89 -3.22 2.97
C LYS A 68 -18.90 -1.69 2.80
N ASP A 69 -18.79 -0.96 3.91
CA ASP A 69 -18.86 0.50 3.94
C ASP A 69 -17.49 1.16 3.70
N ASP A 70 -16.44 0.37 3.50
CA ASP A 70 -15.11 0.91 3.21
C ASP A 70 -15.05 1.51 1.80
N ASN A 71 -14.44 2.69 1.69
CA ASN A 71 -14.19 3.35 0.43
C ASN A 71 -12.98 2.72 -0.28
N ARG A 72 -13.19 1.55 -0.88
CA ARG A 72 -12.17 0.82 -1.66
C ARG A 72 -11.63 1.63 -2.84
N ALA A 73 -12.38 2.60 -3.35
CA ALA A 73 -11.94 3.48 -4.43
C ALA A 73 -10.83 4.46 -4.00
N ALA A 74 -10.72 4.76 -2.70
CA ALA A 74 -9.63 5.59 -2.15
C ALA A 74 -8.26 4.90 -2.20
N PHE A 75 -8.23 3.57 -2.35
CA PHE A 75 -6.98 2.82 -2.45
C PHE A 75 -6.43 2.85 -3.88
N GLN A 76 -5.56 3.83 -4.16
CA GLN A 76 -4.91 4.05 -5.46
C GLN A 76 -3.38 3.96 -5.34
N PRO A 77 -2.80 2.76 -5.11
CA PRO A 77 -1.35 2.59 -4.92
C PRO A 77 -0.52 2.85 -6.19
N TYR A 78 -1.16 2.96 -7.35
CA TYR A 78 -0.53 3.20 -8.65
C TYR A 78 -0.80 4.61 -9.20
N SER A 79 -1.24 5.53 -8.35
CA SER A 79 -1.86 6.80 -8.75
C SER A 79 -3.16 6.60 -9.54
N HIS A 80 -3.74 7.68 -10.05
CA HIS A 80 -4.97 7.67 -10.83
C HIS A 80 -4.93 8.75 -11.93
N GLY A 81 -5.77 8.59 -12.96
CA GLY A 81 -5.89 9.57 -14.06
C GLY A 81 -4.71 9.55 -15.04
N PRO A 82 -4.35 10.69 -15.65
CA PRO A 82 -3.30 10.77 -16.67
C PRO A 82 -1.90 10.34 -16.19
N GLN A 83 -1.66 10.36 -14.88
CA GLN A 83 -0.42 9.93 -14.24
C GLN A 83 -0.52 8.54 -13.60
N ASN A 84 -1.56 7.75 -13.95
CA ASN A 84 -1.64 6.37 -13.50
C ASN A 84 -0.44 5.57 -14.02
N CYS A 85 0.10 4.68 -13.18
CA CYS A 85 1.22 3.84 -13.54
C CYS A 85 0.85 2.89 -14.68
N LEU A 86 1.51 3.07 -15.84
CA LEU A 86 1.38 2.16 -16.98
C LEU A 86 1.73 0.71 -16.62
N GLY A 87 2.62 0.54 -15.64
CA GLY A 87 3.07 -0.75 -15.13
C GLY A 87 2.12 -1.43 -14.13
N GLN A 88 0.94 -0.88 -13.81
CA GLN A 88 0.11 -1.45 -12.72
C GLN A 88 -0.24 -2.92 -12.98
N HIS A 89 -0.55 -3.30 -14.22
CA HIS A 89 -0.95 -4.67 -14.53
C HIS A 89 0.21 -5.65 -14.40
N LEU A 90 1.40 -5.23 -14.86
CA LEU A 90 2.63 -6.02 -14.72
C LEU A 90 2.99 -6.19 -13.24
N ALA A 91 3.02 -5.09 -12.48
CA ALA A 91 3.33 -5.13 -11.05
C ALA A 91 2.38 -6.05 -10.29
N ASN A 92 1.07 -5.98 -10.57
CA ASN A 92 0.09 -6.87 -9.93
C ASN A 92 0.30 -8.34 -10.31
N ALA A 93 0.63 -8.64 -11.57
CA ALA A 93 0.90 -10.00 -12.00
C ALA A 93 2.16 -10.57 -11.32
N GLU A 94 3.24 -9.79 -11.29
CA GLU A 94 4.51 -10.17 -10.67
C GLU A 94 4.36 -10.37 -9.15
N MET A 95 3.72 -9.45 -8.44
CA MET A 95 3.49 -9.57 -7.00
C MET A 95 2.70 -10.83 -6.65
N ARG A 96 1.63 -11.12 -7.40
CA ARG A 96 0.82 -12.33 -7.19
C ARG A 96 1.63 -13.59 -7.45
N LEU A 97 2.43 -13.61 -8.52
CA LEU A 97 3.24 -14.76 -8.88
C LEU A 97 4.36 -15.02 -7.86
N ILE A 98 5.05 -13.97 -7.41
CA ILE A 98 6.09 -14.05 -6.39
C ILE A 98 5.48 -14.54 -5.08
N LEU A 99 4.38 -13.92 -4.61
CA LEU A 99 3.71 -14.31 -3.38
C LEU A 99 3.26 -15.78 -3.42
N ALA A 100 2.60 -16.19 -4.51
CA ALA A 100 2.16 -17.56 -4.68
C ALA A 100 3.34 -18.55 -4.67
N LYS A 101 4.44 -18.25 -5.37
CA LYS A 101 5.62 -19.12 -5.40
C LYS A 101 6.30 -19.22 -4.04
N VAL A 102 6.44 -18.10 -3.32
CA VAL A 102 7.06 -18.11 -1.99
C VAL A 102 6.22 -18.94 -1.02
N LEU A 103 4.91 -18.67 -0.94
CA LEU A 103 4.01 -19.40 -0.03
C LEU A 103 3.80 -20.88 -0.43
N TRP A 104 3.98 -21.21 -1.71
CA TRP A 104 3.89 -22.60 -2.16
C TRP A 104 5.12 -23.42 -1.76
N ASN A 105 6.31 -22.84 -1.87
CA ASN A 105 7.57 -23.56 -1.71
C ASN A 105 8.19 -23.44 -0.32
N PHE A 106 7.81 -22.42 0.47
CA PHE A 106 8.46 -22.12 1.74
C PHE A 106 7.45 -21.84 2.85
N ASP A 107 7.78 -22.33 4.04
CA ASP A 107 7.22 -21.86 5.30
C ASP A 107 8.10 -20.70 5.80
N ILE A 108 7.48 -19.57 6.11
CA ILE A 108 8.17 -18.30 6.43
C ILE A 108 8.05 -18.03 7.92
N GLU A 109 9.18 -17.85 8.60
CA GLU A 109 9.22 -17.45 10.00
C GLU A 109 9.97 -16.13 10.17
N LEU A 110 9.42 -15.26 11.03
CA LEU A 110 10.01 -13.96 11.33
C LEU A 110 10.84 -14.06 12.63
N PRO A 111 12.18 -13.95 12.56
CA PRO A 111 13.02 -13.90 13.75
C PRO A 111 12.79 -12.63 14.58
N VAL A 112 12.93 -12.76 15.90
CA VAL A 112 12.64 -11.69 16.87
C VAL A 112 13.53 -10.47 16.64
N GLU A 113 14.77 -10.65 16.18
CA GLU A 113 15.69 -9.52 15.94
C GLU A 113 15.19 -8.56 14.85
N SER A 114 14.29 -9.03 13.97
CA SER A 114 13.68 -8.18 12.95
C SER A 114 12.53 -7.32 13.49
N LEU A 115 12.08 -7.51 14.73
CA LEU A 115 10.99 -6.73 15.31
C LEU A 115 11.50 -5.51 16.10
N PRO A 116 10.87 -4.32 15.98
CA PRO A 116 9.75 -3.98 15.09
C PRO A 116 10.20 -3.43 13.73
N TRP A 117 10.12 -4.24 12.65
CA TRP A 117 10.51 -3.83 11.30
C TRP A 117 9.63 -2.72 10.68
N ILE A 118 8.41 -2.56 11.19
CA ILE A 118 7.41 -1.61 10.69
C ILE A 118 7.81 -0.14 10.96
N ASN A 119 8.68 0.10 11.94
CA ASN A 119 9.11 1.46 12.28
C ASN A 119 10.21 1.94 11.32
N GLN A 120 9.79 2.33 10.11
CA GLN A 120 10.67 2.75 9.03
C GLN A 120 10.65 4.27 8.87
N LYS A 121 11.82 4.84 8.63
CA LYS A 121 11.90 6.28 8.33
C LYS A 121 11.46 6.53 6.91
N SER A 122 10.43 7.38 6.78
CA SER A 122 9.92 7.82 5.49
C SER A 122 10.37 9.23 5.15
N PHE A 123 10.94 9.38 3.96
CA PHE A 123 11.22 10.67 3.32
C PHE A 123 10.49 10.67 1.97
N SER A 124 11.13 11.11 0.89
CA SER A 124 10.64 10.88 -0.48
C SER A 124 10.65 9.40 -0.85
N LEU A 125 11.57 8.63 -0.26
CA LEU A 125 11.64 7.17 -0.36
C LEU A 125 11.69 6.58 1.05
N TRP A 126 11.24 5.33 1.18
CA TRP A 126 11.39 4.57 2.42
C TRP A 126 12.81 4.07 2.61
N LYS A 127 13.39 4.40 3.77
CA LYS A 127 14.59 3.72 4.24
C LYS A 127 14.17 2.37 4.79
N ARG A 128 14.35 1.33 3.98
CA ARG A 128 14.04 -0.06 4.32
C ARG A 128 15.23 -0.70 5.05
N PRO A 129 15.16 -0.94 6.38
CA PRO A 129 16.18 -1.73 7.05
C PRO A 129 16.11 -3.19 6.58
N ALA A 130 17.18 -3.96 6.79
CA ALA A 130 17.18 -5.39 6.46
C ALA A 130 16.04 -6.11 7.22
N LEU A 131 15.25 -6.89 6.50
CA LEU A 131 14.24 -7.79 7.07
C LEU A 131 14.81 -9.21 6.99
N MET A 132 15.26 -9.74 8.11
CA MET A 132 15.74 -11.12 8.15
C MET A 132 14.51 -12.03 8.25
N VAL A 133 14.48 -13.10 7.44
CA VAL A 133 13.43 -14.10 7.43
C VAL A 133 14.04 -15.49 7.34
N ASN A 134 13.50 -16.43 8.09
CA ASN A 134 13.84 -17.83 7.96
C ASN A 134 12.90 -18.46 6.93
N LEU A 135 13.48 -19.09 5.91
CA LEU A 135 12.73 -19.80 4.88
C LEU A 135 13.00 -21.28 5.02
N LEU A 136 11.98 -22.02 5.46
CA LEU A 136 12.01 -23.46 5.53
C LEU A 136 11.35 -24.02 4.27
N ARG A 137 11.96 -25.00 3.61
CA ARG A 137 11.32 -25.63 2.45
C ARG A 137 10.05 -26.34 2.92
N ALA A 138 8.92 -25.99 2.34
CA ALA A 138 7.66 -26.67 2.64
C ALA A 138 7.77 -28.13 2.20
N GLY A 139 7.52 -29.07 3.13
CA GLY A 139 7.65 -30.52 2.93
C GLY A 139 6.58 -31.14 2.03
N ARG A 140 6.07 -30.40 1.04
CA ARG A 140 5.01 -30.86 0.13
C ARG A 140 5.67 -31.63 -1.01
N ILE A 141 5.44 -32.93 -1.01
CA ILE A 141 5.81 -33.85 -2.08
C ILE A 141 4.93 -33.51 -3.29
N CYS A 142 5.57 -33.11 -4.40
CA CYS A 142 4.91 -32.99 -5.70
C CYS A 142 4.53 -34.38 -6.23
#